data_AF-A0A2K3M3D6-F1
#
_entry.id   AF-A0A2K3M3D6-F1
#
_cell.length_a   1.000
_cell.length_b   1.000
_cell.length_c   1.000
_cell.angle_alpha   90.00
_cell.angle_beta   90.00
_cell.angle_gamma   90.00
#
_symmetry.space_group_name_H-M   'P 1'
#
loop_
_entity.id
_entity.type
_entity.pdbx_description
1 polymer ?
#
loop_
_entity_poly.entity_id
_entity_poly.type
_entity_poly.pdbx_seq_one_letter_code
_entity_poly.pdbx_strand_id
1 'polypeptide(L)'
;MGDKTTIIIPGWQSMSYFSDPTSICWFLEPEFAKEVVRLHNVVGNAVTQGRHIVVGTGSSQLILAALYALSSHDSDKPISVVSAVPYYS
;
A
#
# COMPACT_ATOMS: atom_id res chain seq x y z
N MET A 1 -19.76 -13.80 19.49
CA MET A 1 -19.27 -13.22 18.21
C MET A 1 -18.23 -12.13 18.41
N GLY A 2 -18.13 -11.50 19.60
CA GLY A 2 -17.16 -10.43 19.89
C GLY A 2 -15.69 -10.84 19.98
N ASP A 3 -15.36 -12.08 20.38
CA ASP A 3 -13.96 -12.47 20.58
C ASP A 3 -13.18 -12.76 19.29
N LYS A 4 -13.87 -12.92 18.15
CA LYS A 4 -13.23 -13.29 16.87
C LYS A 4 -12.35 -12.19 16.27
N THR A 5 -12.48 -10.96 16.75
CA THR A 5 -11.72 -9.79 16.28
C THR A 5 -10.85 -9.18 17.37
N THR A 6 -10.69 -9.88 18.51
CA THR A 6 -9.79 -9.43 19.57
C THR A 6 -8.34 -9.58 19.10
N ILE A 7 -7.58 -8.49 19.18
CA ILE A 7 -6.15 -8.47 18.84
C ILE A 7 -5.38 -8.19 20.13
N ILE A 8 -4.35 -9.01 20.41
CA ILE A 8 -3.39 -8.80 21.48
C ILE A 8 -2.07 -8.41 20.83
N ILE A 9 -1.53 -7.25 21.19
CA ILE A 9 -0.23 -6.77 20.73
C ILE A 9 0.73 -6.80 21.94
N PRO A 10 1.67 -7.74 22.01
CA PRO A 10 2.68 -7.77 23.06
C PRO A 10 3.58 -6.53 23.01
N GLY A 11 4.12 -6.12 24.16
CA GLY A 11 4.93 -4.89 24.26
C GLY A 11 6.22 -4.89 23.43
N TRP A 12 6.67 -6.07 22.97
CA TRP A 12 7.85 -6.22 22.10
C TRP A 12 7.50 -6.34 20.60
N GLN A 13 6.22 -6.46 20.26
CA GLN A 13 5.81 -6.63 18.87
C GLN A 13 6.05 -5.34 18.08
N SER A 14 6.58 -5.48 16.86
CA SER A 14 6.80 -4.37 15.92
C SER A 14 7.68 -3.23 16.44
N MET A 15 8.62 -3.52 17.35
CA MET A 15 9.61 -2.53 17.80
C MET A 15 10.72 -2.26 16.76
N SER A 16 10.92 -3.18 15.81
CA SER A 16 11.85 -3.01 14.70
C SER A 16 11.29 -2.02 13.68
N TYR A 17 12.16 -1.23 13.04
CA TYR A 17 11.77 -0.43 11.87
C TYR A 17 11.45 -1.30 10.64
N PHE A 18 12.05 -2.50 10.55
CA PHE A 18 11.88 -3.42 9.43
C PHE A 18 10.83 -4.48 9.75
N SER A 19 9.91 -4.68 8.82
CA SER A 19 8.98 -5.81 8.79
C SER A 19 9.56 -6.97 7.98
N ASP A 20 10.07 -6.68 6.78
CA ASP A 20 10.78 -7.64 5.92
C ASP A 20 11.90 -6.94 5.14
N PRO A 21 13.17 -7.04 5.59
CA PRO A 21 14.30 -6.42 4.92
C PRO A 21 14.55 -6.89 3.49
N THR A 22 13.94 -8.00 3.05
CA THR A 22 14.12 -8.57 1.72
C THR A 22 13.08 -8.07 0.70
N SER A 23 12.02 -7.43 1.19
CA SER A 23 10.95 -6.87 0.37
C SER A 23 11.33 -5.48 -0.17
N ILE A 24 10.85 -5.15 -1.38
CA ILE A 24 10.93 -3.78 -1.93
C ILE A 24 10.24 -2.77 -0.99
N CYS A 25 9.12 -3.17 -0.41
CA CYS A 25 8.43 -2.41 0.64
C CYS A 25 8.81 -3.04 1.99
N TRP A 26 9.98 -2.70 2.52
CA TRP A 26 10.56 -3.34 3.70
C TRP A 26 9.80 -3.07 5.02
N PHE A 27 8.92 -2.08 5.01
CA PHE A 27 8.01 -1.72 6.10
C PHE A 27 6.60 -2.31 5.92
N LEU A 28 6.40 -3.22 4.95
CA LEU A 28 5.16 -3.97 4.77
C LEU A 28 5.18 -5.23 5.63
N GLU A 29 4.24 -5.33 6.56
CA GLU A 29 4.01 -6.54 7.34
C GLU A 29 3.64 -7.74 6.42
N PRO A 30 4.39 -8.84 6.44
CA PRO A 30 4.17 -9.97 5.52
C PRO A 30 2.78 -10.61 5.65
N GLU A 31 2.26 -10.74 6.87
CA GLU A 31 0.91 -11.28 7.10
C GLU A 31 -0.18 -10.37 6.53
N PHE A 32 0.00 -9.05 6.62
CA PHE A 32 -0.93 -8.11 6.00
C PHE A 32 -0.93 -8.25 4.47
N ALA A 33 0.25 -8.38 3.86
CA ALA A 33 0.36 -8.59 2.40
C ALA A 33 -0.37 -9.87 1.95
N LYS A 34 -0.22 -10.98 2.70
CA LYS A 34 -0.94 -12.23 2.43
C LYS A 34 -2.45 -12.06 2.49
N GLU A 35 -2.96 -11.36 3.50
CA GLU A 35 -4.39 -11.13 3.66
C GLU A 35 -4.97 -10.20 2.59
N VAL A 36 -4.22 -9.17 2.15
CA VAL A 36 -4.61 -8.33 1.01
C VAL A 36 -4.75 -9.15 -0.27
N VAL A 37 -3.78 -10.03 -0.57
CA VAL A 37 -3.84 -10.93 -1.72
C VAL A 37 -5.03 -11.88 -1.61
N ARG A 38 -5.24 -12.49 -0.44
CA ARG A 38 -6.36 -13.40 -0.19
C ARG A 38 -7.69 -12.70 -0.39
N LEU A 39 -7.85 -11.49 0.13
CA LEU A 39 -9.07 -10.70 -0.01
C LEU A 39 -9.40 -10.43 -1.48
N HIS A 40 -8.44 -9.93 -2.26
CA HIS A 40 -8.64 -9.67 -3.69
C HIS A 40 -8.93 -10.93 -4.49
N ASN A 41 -8.32 -12.07 -4.14
CA ASN A 41 -8.60 -13.36 -4.79
C ASN A 41 -10.01 -13.87 -4.49
N VAL A 42 -10.48 -13.72 -3.24
CA VAL A 42 -11.82 -14.16 -2.83
C VAL A 42 -12.91 -13.28 -3.44
N VAL A 43 -12.71 -11.96 -3.46
CA VAL A 43 -13.68 -11.01 -4.00
C VAL A 43 -13.64 -10.97 -5.54
N GLY A 44 -12.47 -11.23 -6.14
CA GLY A 44 -12.28 -11.18 -7.59
C GLY A 44 -12.28 -9.76 -8.17
N ASN A 45 -12.00 -8.74 -7.35
CA ASN A 45 -12.04 -7.33 -7.78
C ASN A 45 -10.70 -6.77 -8.27
N ALA A 46 -9.58 -7.47 -8.09
CA ALA A 46 -8.27 -7.03 -8.57
C ALA A 46 -7.34 -8.22 -8.85
N VAL A 47 -6.45 -8.07 -9.84
CA VAL A 47 -5.40 -9.05 -10.16
C VAL A 47 -4.13 -8.71 -9.38
N THR A 48 -3.74 -9.59 -8.46
CA THR A 48 -2.56 -9.42 -7.59
C THR A 48 -1.32 -10.17 -8.09
N GLN A 49 -1.49 -11.15 -8.98
CA GLN A 49 -0.38 -11.94 -9.52
C GLN A 49 0.61 -11.06 -10.30
N GLY A 50 1.90 -11.20 -9.99
CA GLY A 50 2.98 -10.45 -10.65
C GLY A 50 3.00 -8.95 -10.32
N ARG A 51 2.34 -8.53 -9.23
CA ARG A 51 2.33 -7.14 -8.77
C ARG A 51 3.09 -7.00 -7.44
N HIS A 52 3.81 -5.90 -7.28
CA HIS A 52 4.34 -5.50 -5.99
C HIS A 52 3.25 -4.80 -5.16
N ILE A 53 3.24 -5.03 -3.86
CA ILE A 53 2.36 -4.35 -2.91
C ILE A 53 3.18 -3.31 -2.17
N VAL A 54 2.69 -2.07 -2.15
CA VAL A 54 3.25 -0.96 -1.38
C VAL A 54 2.16 -0.44 -0.46
N VAL A 55 2.49 -0.22 0.81
CA VAL A 55 1.57 0.36 1.79
C VAL A 55 1.89 1.82 2.06
N GLY A 56 0.87 2.55 2.51
CA GLY A 56 0.98 3.94 2.92
C GLY A 56 -0.11 4.29 3.94
N THR A 57 0.11 5.39 4.64
CA THR A 57 -0.83 5.99 5.59
C THR A 57 -2.01 6.60 4.83
N GLY A 58 -2.92 5.73 4.41
CA GLY A 58 -4.09 6.08 3.60
C GLY A 58 -3.77 6.19 2.10
N SER A 59 -4.83 6.13 1.28
CA SER A 59 -4.73 6.29 -0.17
C SER A 59 -4.21 7.68 -0.58
N SER A 60 -4.41 8.70 0.25
CA SER A 60 -3.87 10.05 0.02
C SER A 60 -2.34 10.07 -0.04
N GLN A 61 -1.65 9.29 0.80
CA GLN A 61 -0.20 9.18 0.69
C GLN A 61 0.20 8.43 -0.60
N LEU A 62 -0.52 7.34 -0.90
CA LEU A 62 -0.21 6.49 -2.05
C LEU A 62 -0.43 7.19 -3.40
N ILE A 63 -1.47 8.01 -3.54
CA ILE A 63 -1.70 8.77 -4.78
C ILE A 63 -0.58 9.78 -5.02
N LEU A 64 -0.13 10.49 -3.99
CA LEU A 64 1.00 11.42 -4.09
C LEU A 64 2.31 10.69 -4.39
N ALA A 65 2.56 9.55 -3.74
CA ALA A 65 3.72 8.71 -4.02
C ALA A 65 3.72 8.19 -5.47
N ALA A 66 2.57 7.77 -5.98
CA ALA A 66 2.42 7.32 -7.37
C ALA A 66 2.66 8.47 -8.36
N LEU A 67 2.11 9.65 -8.12
CA LEU A 67 2.35 10.83 -8.96
C LEU A 67 3.83 11.23 -8.96
N TYR A 68 4.47 11.21 -7.79
CA TYR A 68 5.90 11.47 -7.68
C TYR A 68 6.73 10.43 -8.44
N ALA A 69 6.45 9.14 -8.27
CA ALA A 69 7.17 8.05 -8.94
C ALA A 69 6.99 8.03 -10.46
N LEU A 70 5.85 8.52 -10.97
CA LEU A 70 5.57 8.65 -12.40
C LEU A 70 6.14 9.94 -13.01
N SER A 71 6.51 10.91 -12.19
CA SER A 71 7.11 12.17 -12.65
C SER A 71 8.56 11.93 -13.05
N SER A 72 8.98 12.45 -14.20
CA SER A 72 10.40 12.41 -14.60
C SER A 72 11.21 13.38 -13.73
N HIS A 73 12.27 12.89 -13.08
CA HIS A 73 13.16 13.71 -12.27
C HIS A 73 14.03 14.67 -13.09
N ASP A 74 14.29 14.33 -14.35
CA ASP A 74 15.20 15.07 -15.24
C ASP A 74 14.45 15.95 -16.26
N SER A 75 13.13 16.10 -16.08
CA SER A 75 12.32 16.92 -16.98
C SER A 75 12.41 18.40 -16.62
N ASP A 76 12.76 19.23 -17.60
CA ASP A 76 12.76 20.69 -17.46
C ASP A 76 11.35 21.29 -17.26
N LYS A 77 10.29 20.48 -17.44
CA LYS A 77 8.89 20.89 -17.33
C LYS A 77 8.13 20.00 -16.34
N PRO A 78 7.18 20.55 -15.57
CA PRO A 78 6.33 19.76 -14.68
C PRO A 78 5.42 18.83 -15.47
N ILE A 79 5.09 17.66 -14.90
CA ILE A 79 4.09 16.75 -15.47
C ILE A 79 2.69 17.33 -15.30
N SER A 80 1.84 17.17 -16.32
CA SER A 80 0.43 17.51 -16.21
C SER A 80 -0.32 16.39 -15.48
N VAL A 81 -0.92 16.70 -14.33
CA VAL A 81 -1.80 15.80 -13.58
C VAL A 81 -3.23 16.25 -13.80
N VAL A 82 -4.07 15.39 -14.39
CA VAL A 82 -5.46 15.70 -14.75
C VAL A 82 -6.40 14.59 -14.31
N SER A 83 -7.67 14.95 -14.05
CA SER A 83 -8.75 14.01 -13.77
C SER A 83 -10.03 14.46 -14.47
N ALA A 84 -10.83 13.51 -14.95
CA ALA A 84 -12.08 13.82 -15.64
C ALA A 84 -13.13 14.38 -14.65
N VAL A 85 -13.87 15.41 -15.06
CA VAL A 85 -14.94 16.00 -14.24
C VAL A 85 -16.21 15.12 -14.26
N PRO A 86 -16.92 14.96 -13.12
CA PRO A 86 -16.57 15.44 -11.78
C PRO A 86 -15.50 14.58 -11.11
N TYR A 87 -14.57 15.21 -10.39
CA TYR A 87 -13.45 14.54 -9.72
C TYR A 87 -13.48 14.72 -8.20
N TYR A 88 -12.72 13.89 -7.50
CA TYR A 88 -12.47 14.00 -6.05
C TYR A 88 -11.66 15.28 -5.76
N SER A 89 -12.20 16.14 -4.89
CA SER A 89 -11.60 17.44 -4.50
C SER A 89 -10.59 17.31 -3.38
#